data_AF-A0A949BLP8-F1
#
_entry.id   AF-A0A949BLP8-F1
#
_cell.length_a   1.000
_cell.length_b   1.000
_cell.length_c   1.000
_cell.angle_alpha   90.00
_cell.angle_beta   90.00
_cell.angle_gamma   90.00
#
_symmetry.space_group_name_H-M   'P 1'
#
loop_
_entity.id
_entity.type
_entity.pdbx_description
1 polymer ?
#
loop_
_entity_poly.entity_id
_entity_poly.type
_entity_poly.pdbx_seq_one_letter_code
_entity_poly.pdbx_strand_id
1 'polypeptide(L)'
;MKKYMPEEDFTAEDPWRVFRIMGEFVDGFETLSKVGPAVSIFGSARTKKGSKYYRLAERIGALLAKEGYTVITGAGSGIMEAGNKGAKTAGGASIGLNIEVPVVQKPNRYITTLLEFRYFFCRKVMFVKYSKAFVALPGGFGTLDELFEALTLVQTGRIMPFPIIIAGKEYWSGLLEWVKKSMCGNGCISEADLKLLHLVDTPEEVVAILRKFYGSKKNIRK
;
A
#
# COMPACT_ATOMS: atom_id res chain seq x y z
N MET A 1 13.05 30.69 -27.67
CA MET A 1 11.85 30.23 -28.41
C MET A 1 10.76 29.92 -27.39
N LYS A 2 9.72 30.77 -27.33
CA LYS A 2 8.50 30.53 -26.53
C LYS A 2 7.78 29.33 -27.14
N LYS A 3 7.77 28.20 -26.43
CA LYS A 3 6.93 27.05 -26.79
C LYS A 3 5.53 27.40 -26.27
N TYR A 4 4.57 27.57 -27.20
CA TYR A 4 3.15 27.75 -26.90
C TYR A 4 2.71 26.68 -25.87
N MET A 5 2.31 27.10 -24.67
CA MET A 5 1.41 26.30 -23.84
C MET A 5 0.04 26.45 -24.50
N PRO A 6 -0.61 25.36 -24.94
CA PRO A 6 -2.02 25.44 -25.33
C PRO A 6 -2.80 26.00 -24.14
N GLU A 7 -3.77 26.89 -24.40
CA GLU A 7 -4.76 27.25 -23.37
C GLU A 7 -5.49 25.96 -22.95
N GLU A 8 -5.31 25.55 -21.70
CA GLU A 8 -6.04 24.41 -21.14
C GLU A 8 -7.52 24.83 -21.01
N ASP A 9 -8.38 24.29 -21.87
CA ASP A 9 -9.83 24.49 -21.78
C ASP A 9 -10.44 23.54 -20.74
N PHE A 10 -10.33 23.94 -19.48
CA PHE A 10 -10.94 23.24 -18.35
C PHE A 10 -12.46 23.11 -18.47
N THR A 11 -13.13 24.00 -19.22
CA THR A 11 -14.60 24.03 -19.28
C THR A 11 -15.18 22.86 -20.07
N ALA A 12 -14.44 22.36 -21.06
CA ALA A 12 -14.83 21.18 -21.84
C ALA A 12 -14.31 19.86 -21.23
N GLU A 13 -13.13 19.85 -20.62
CA GLU A 13 -12.49 18.62 -20.15
C GLU A 13 -12.87 18.18 -18.73
N ASP A 14 -13.13 19.12 -17.82
CA ASP A 14 -13.38 18.80 -16.41
C ASP A 14 -14.69 18.03 -16.17
N PRO A 15 -15.83 18.30 -16.86
CA PRO A 15 -17.03 17.49 -16.70
C PRO A 15 -16.79 16.01 -17.03
N TRP A 16 -16.12 15.73 -18.16
CA TRP A 16 -15.75 14.36 -18.54
C TRP A 16 -14.71 13.75 -17.60
N ARG A 17 -13.83 14.57 -17.02
CA ARG A 17 -12.90 14.15 -15.98
C ARG A 17 -13.65 13.66 -14.74
N VAL A 18 -14.68 14.38 -14.29
CA VAL A 18 -15.53 13.98 -13.15
C VAL A 18 -16.18 12.62 -13.42
N PHE A 19 -16.79 12.43 -14.59
CA PHE A 19 -17.39 11.13 -14.93
C PHE A 19 -16.37 9.98 -14.95
N ARG A 20 -15.15 10.21 -15.46
CA ARG A 20 -14.07 9.20 -15.42
C ARG A 20 -13.64 8.88 -13.99
N ILE A 21 -13.48 9.90 -13.15
CA ILE A 21 -13.16 9.73 -11.72
C ILE A 21 -14.25 8.91 -11.02
N MET A 22 -15.52 9.25 -11.26
CA MET A 22 -16.66 8.49 -10.73
C MET A 22 -16.64 7.04 -11.20
N GLY A 23 -16.35 6.81 -12.49
CA GLY A 23 -16.20 5.48 -13.06
C GLY A 23 -15.14 4.64 -12.35
N GLU A 24 -13.94 5.19 -12.10
CA GLU A 24 -12.88 4.50 -11.35
C GLU A 24 -13.29 4.18 -9.91
N PHE A 25 -14.06 5.06 -9.26
CA PHE A 25 -14.60 4.78 -7.93
C PHE A 25 -15.63 3.66 -7.96
N VAL A 26 -16.54 3.66 -8.94
CA VAL A 26 -17.58 2.63 -9.08
C VAL A 26 -16.93 1.26 -9.33
N ASP A 27 -16.04 1.16 -10.31
CA ASP A 27 -15.36 -0.11 -10.64
C ASP A 27 -14.50 -0.62 -9.48
N GLY A 28 -13.70 0.28 -8.88
CA GLY A 28 -12.88 -0.08 -7.72
C GLY A 28 -13.72 -0.52 -6.52
N PHE A 29 -14.85 0.13 -6.24
CA PHE A 29 -15.71 -0.27 -5.13
C PHE A 29 -16.47 -1.57 -5.40
N GLU A 30 -17.01 -1.74 -6.60
CA GLU A 30 -17.73 -2.97 -6.95
C GLU A 30 -16.80 -4.18 -6.90
N THR A 31 -15.62 -4.06 -7.51
CA THR A 31 -14.65 -5.16 -7.58
C THR A 31 -14.08 -5.49 -6.20
N LEU A 32 -13.67 -4.49 -5.41
CA LEU A 32 -12.99 -4.73 -4.13
C LEU A 32 -13.95 -5.00 -2.97
N SER A 33 -15.22 -4.61 -3.05
CA SER A 33 -16.22 -4.96 -2.01
C SER A 33 -16.46 -6.45 -1.86
N LYS A 34 -16.18 -7.22 -2.92
CA LYS A 34 -16.28 -8.69 -2.97
C LYS A 34 -15.01 -9.36 -2.42
N VAL A 35 -13.97 -8.59 -2.10
CA VAL A 35 -12.70 -9.09 -1.58
C VAL A 35 -12.81 -9.29 -0.07
N GLY A 36 -12.34 -10.44 0.40
CA GLY A 36 -12.23 -10.74 1.84
C GLY A 36 -11.24 -9.80 2.56
N PRO A 37 -10.85 -10.10 3.81
CA PRO A 37 -9.85 -9.30 4.50
C PRO A 37 -8.56 -9.24 3.68
N ALA A 38 -8.03 -8.03 3.45
CA ALA A 38 -6.86 -7.85 2.59
C ALA A 38 -5.74 -7.07 3.28
N VAL A 39 -4.52 -7.21 2.80
CA VAL A 39 -3.33 -6.47 3.25
C VAL A 39 -2.62 -5.91 2.03
N SER A 40 -2.30 -4.62 2.07
CA SER A 40 -1.55 -3.96 1.00
C SER A 40 -0.05 -4.04 1.24
N ILE A 41 0.69 -4.48 0.21
CA ILE A 41 2.15 -4.54 0.22
C ILE A 41 2.71 -3.47 -0.72
N PHE A 42 3.59 -2.63 -0.18
CA PHE A 42 4.29 -1.58 -0.92
C PHE A 42 5.79 -1.80 -0.90
N GLY A 43 6.48 -1.27 -1.91
CA GLY A 43 7.94 -1.23 -1.96
C GLY A 43 8.46 -0.95 -3.37
N SER A 44 9.77 -1.00 -3.54
CA SER A 44 10.42 -0.60 -4.78
C SER A 44 10.04 -1.50 -5.97
N ALA A 45 9.63 -0.85 -7.07
CA ALA A 45 9.46 -1.49 -8.38
C ALA A 45 10.81 -1.95 -8.99
N ARG A 46 11.93 -1.44 -8.49
CA ARG A 46 13.29 -1.66 -9.00
C ARG A 46 14.04 -2.79 -8.29
N THR A 47 13.47 -3.37 -7.24
CA THR A 47 14.11 -4.45 -6.49
C THR A 47 14.32 -5.68 -7.39
N LYS A 48 15.56 -6.18 -7.46
CA LYS A 48 15.89 -7.36 -8.27
C LYS A 48 15.27 -8.63 -7.68
N LYS A 49 14.79 -9.51 -8.58
CA LYS A 49 14.34 -10.87 -8.25
C LYS A 49 15.43 -11.62 -7.48
N GLY A 50 15.03 -12.34 -6.43
CA GLY A 50 15.97 -13.10 -5.61
C GLY A 50 16.89 -12.26 -4.72
N SER A 51 16.70 -10.94 -4.60
CA SER A 51 17.38 -10.16 -3.56
C SER A 51 16.80 -10.45 -2.16
N LYS A 52 17.50 -10.01 -1.10
CA LYS A 52 17.04 -10.10 0.30
C LYS A 52 15.60 -9.62 0.48
N TYR A 53 15.30 -8.40 0.04
CA TYR A 53 13.97 -7.80 0.21
C TYR A 53 12.92 -8.37 -0.74
N TYR A 54 13.31 -8.83 -1.93
CA TYR A 54 12.39 -9.56 -2.81
C TYR A 54 11.90 -10.85 -2.15
N ARG A 55 12.83 -11.67 -1.60
CA ARG A 55 12.46 -12.90 -0.89
C ARG A 55 11.62 -12.62 0.36
N LEU A 56 11.92 -11.52 1.07
CA LEU A 56 11.13 -11.12 2.22
C LEU A 56 9.68 -10.79 1.82
N ALA A 57 9.48 -9.98 0.79
CA ALA A 57 8.15 -9.66 0.27
C ALA A 57 7.40 -10.91 -0.22
N GLU A 58 8.08 -11.82 -0.91
CA GLU A 58 7.50 -13.09 -1.36
C GLU A 58 7.04 -13.96 -0.18
N ARG A 59 7.87 -14.08 0.86
CA ARG A 59 7.50 -14.83 2.08
C ARG A 59 6.36 -14.17 2.84
N ILE A 60 6.36 -12.84 2.95
CA ILE A 60 5.25 -12.07 3.56
C ILE A 60 3.94 -12.34 2.80
N GLY A 61 3.95 -12.19 1.48
CA GLY A 61 2.76 -12.43 0.66
C GLY A 61 2.23 -13.86 0.79
N ALA A 62 3.12 -14.86 0.80
CA ALA A 62 2.76 -16.25 0.98
C ALA A 62 2.16 -16.54 2.37
N LEU A 63 2.74 -15.95 3.43
CA LEU A 63 2.26 -16.16 4.78
C LEU A 63 0.90 -15.46 5.02
N LEU A 64 0.72 -14.24 4.50
CA LEU A 64 -0.56 -13.53 4.53
C LEU A 64 -1.68 -14.33 3.86
N ALA A 65 -1.41 -14.90 2.69
CA ALA A 65 -2.35 -15.78 1.99
C ALA A 65 -2.73 -17.01 2.81
N LYS A 66 -1.76 -17.67 3.47
CA LYS A 66 -2.03 -18.81 4.36
C LYS A 66 -2.89 -18.43 5.58
N GLU A 67 -2.80 -17.19 6.02
CA GLU A 67 -3.64 -16.63 7.10
C GLU A 67 -5.02 -16.16 6.62
N GLY A 68 -5.36 -16.38 5.34
CA GLY A 68 -6.65 -16.01 4.76
C GLY A 68 -6.75 -14.55 4.34
N TYR A 69 -5.64 -13.81 4.29
CA TYR A 69 -5.63 -12.44 3.77
C TYR A 69 -5.41 -12.42 2.26
N THR A 70 -6.20 -11.62 1.55
CA THR A 70 -5.90 -11.24 0.17
C THR A 70 -4.72 -10.27 0.15
N VAL A 71 -3.81 -10.41 -0.81
CA VAL A 71 -2.69 -9.47 -0.97
C VAL A 71 -3.01 -8.47 -2.07
N ILE A 72 -2.93 -7.18 -1.75
CA ILE A 72 -3.10 -6.07 -2.71
C ILE A 72 -1.73 -5.43 -2.94
N THR A 73 -1.38 -5.13 -4.18
CA THR A 73 -0.16 -4.37 -4.51
C THR A 73 -0.44 -3.35 -5.60
N GLY A 74 0.58 -2.56 -5.93
CA GLY A 74 0.54 -1.64 -7.06
C GLY A 74 0.75 -2.25 -8.46
N ALA A 75 0.60 -3.57 -8.59
CA ALA A 75 0.69 -4.36 -9.83
C ALA A 75 2.07 -4.43 -10.52
N GLY A 76 3.05 -3.62 -10.11
CA GLY A 76 4.34 -3.51 -10.79
C GLY A 76 5.32 -4.64 -10.56
N SER A 77 6.56 -4.43 -11.01
CA SER A 77 7.70 -5.31 -10.79
C SER A 77 8.27 -5.21 -9.37
N GLY A 78 9.35 -5.93 -9.09
CA GLY A 78 10.11 -5.80 -7.84
C GLY A 78 9.33 -6.30 -6.63
N ILE A 79 9.23 -5.47 -5.59
CA ILE A 79 8.52 -5.84 -4.35
C ILE A 79 7.03 -6.14 -4.59
N MET A 80 6.37 -5.37 -5.46
CA MET A 80 4.95 -5.57 -5.77
C MET A 80 4.73 -6.95 -6.40
N GLU A 81 5.54 -7.29 -7.41
CA GLU A 81 5.55 -8.62 -8.02
C GLU A 81 5.86 -9.72 -6.99
N ALA A 82 6.83 -9.51 -6.09
CA ALA A 82 7.17 -10.48 -5.06
C ALA A 82 6.00 -10.76 -4.12
N GLY A 83 5.30 -9.73 -3.64
CA GLY A 83 4.11 -9.87 -2.80
C GLY A 83 2.99 -10.64 -3.51
N ASN A 84 2.67 -10.27 -4.75
CA ASN A 84 1.68 -10.99 -5.56
C ASN A 84 2.10 -12.44 -5.82
N LYS A 85 3.38 -12.67 -6.14
CA LYS A 85 3.94 -14.01 -6.36
C LYS A 85 3.77 -14.89 -5.14
N GLY A 86 4.14 -14.39 -3.96
CA GLY A 86 4.00 -15.10 -2.70
C GLY A 86 2.57 -15.53 -2.45
N ALA A 87 1.63 -14.59 -2.56
CA ALA A 87 0.21 -14.83 -2.33
C ALA A 87 -0.37 -15.89 -3.29
N LYS A 88 -0.16 -15.69 -4.61
CA LYS A 88 -0.67 -16.61 -5.64
C LYS A 88 -0.08 -18.01 -5.51
N THR A 89 1.22 -18.12 -5.23
CA THR A 89 1.89 -19.43 -5.08
C THR A 89 1.40 -20.18 -3.84
N ALA A 90 0.96 -19.46 -2.80
CA ALA A 90 0.34 -20.04 -1.62
C ALA A 90 -1.18 -20.31 -1.78
N GLY A 91 -1.75 -20.12 -2.98
CA GLY A 91 -3.17 -20.35 -3.26
C GLY A 91 -4.11 -19.23 -2.80
N GLY A 92 -3.58 -18.07 -2.39
CA GLY A 92 -4.38 -16.91 -1.99
C GLY A 92 -4.73 -15.98 -3.15
N ALA A 93 -5.71 -15.11 -2.91
CA ALA A 93 -6.07 -14.05 -3.85
C ALA A 93 -4.98 -12.96 -3.91
N SER A 94 -4.73 -12.46 -5.11
CA SER A 94 -3.62 -11.55 -5.41
C SER A 94 -4.11 -10.43 -6.33
N ILE A 95 -4.26 -9.23 -5.77
CA ILE A 95 -4.84 -8.08 -6.46
C ILE A 95 -3.73 -7.12 -6.88
N GLY A 96 -3.86 -6.57 -8.08
CA GLY A 96 -3.03 -5.49 -8.57
C GLY A 96 -3.87 -4.25 -8.86
N LEU A 97 -3.57 -3.15 -8.18
CA LEU A 97 -4.09 -1.82 -8.51
C LEU A 97 -3.04 -1.13 -9.36
N ASN A 98 -3.16 -1.22 -10.67
CA ASN A 98 -2.23 -0.63 -11.62
C ASN A 98 -2.51 0.86 -11.79
N ILE A 99 -1.49 1.63 -12.18
CA ILE A 99 -1.63 3.05 -12.50
C ILE A 99 -1.07 3.33 -13.88
N GLU A 100 -1.81 4.09 -14.68
CA GLU A 100 -1.34 4.63 -15.95
C GLU A 100 -0.26 5.68 -15.69
N VAL A 101 0.96 5.43 -16.17
CA VAL A 101 2.11 6.33 -16.06
C VAL A 101 2.83 6.41 -17.40
N PRO A 102 3.55 7.51 -17.71
CA PRO A 102 4.16 7.72 -19.02
C PRO A 102 5.10 6.59 -19.47
N VAL A 103 5.80 5.96 -18.53
CA VAL A 103 6.55 4.72 -18.78
C VAL A 103 5.65 3.57 -18.35
N VAL A 104 4.89 3.04 -19.31
CA VAL A 104 3.87 2.00 -19.07
C VAL A 104 4.47 0.85 -18.26
N GLN A 105 3.93 0.66 -17.06
CA GLN A 105 4.26 -0.45 -16.20
C GLN A 105 3.39 -1.65 -16.60
N LYS A 106 3.99 -2.73 -17.11
CA LYS A 106 3.26 -3.96 -17.37
C LYS A 106 2.87 -4.63 -16.04
N PRO A 107 1.58 -4.91 -15.79
CA PRO A 107 1.15 -5.66 -14.61
C PRO A 107 1.86 -7.02 -14.53
N ASN A 108 2.25 -7.42 -13.32
CA ASN A 108 2.94 -8.68 -13.13
C ASN A 108 2.00 -9.89 -13.28
N ARG A 109 2.56 -11.03 -13.72
CA ARG A 109 1.79 -12.26 -14.03
C ARG A 109 1.16 -12.98 -12.82
N TYR A 110 1.43 -12.51 -11.60
CA TYR A 110 0.93 -13.15 -10.38
C TYR A 110 -0.34 -12.51 -9.84
N ILE A 111 -0.89 -11.53 -10.56
CA ILE A 111 -2.17 -10.92 -10.26
C ILE A 111 -3.29 -11.88 -10.72
N THR A 112 -4.32 -12.03 -9.88
CA THR A 112 -5.57 -12.75 -10.18
C THR A 112 -6.72 -11.77 -10.48
N THR A 113 -6.68 -10.56 -9.91
CA THR A 113 -7.65 -9.49 -10.17
C THR A 113 -6.90 -8.18 -10.39
N LEU A 114 -7.07 -7.59 -11.57
CA LEU A 114 -6.40 -6.35 -11.97
C LEU A 114 -7.43 -5.24 -12.06
N LEU A 115 -7.13 -4.10 -11.45
CA LEU A 115 -7.83 -2.84 -11.66
C LEU A 115 -6.85 -1.83 -12.23
N GLU A 116 -7.29 -1.08 -13.23
CA GLU A 116 -6.48 -0.03 -13.87
C GLU A 116 -7.01 1.34 -13.48
N PHE A 117 -6.11 2.19 -12.99
CA PHE A 117 -6.43 3.56 -12.62
C PHE A 117 -5.64 4.52 -13.48
N ARG A 118 -6.25 5.66 -13.81
CA ARG A 118 -5.58 6.84 -14.36
C ARG A 118 -5.34 7.88 -13.27
N TYR A 119 -6.21 7.95 -12.27
CA TYR A 119 -6.10 8.93 -11.19
C TYR A 119 -5.46 8.32 -9.93
N PHE A 120 -4.31 8.87 -9.52
CA PHE A 120 -3.59 8.42 -8.33
C PHE A 120 -4.46 8.41 -7.06
N PHE A 121 -5.28 9.44 -6.86
CA PHE A 121 -6.11 9.55 -5.66
C PHE A 121 -7.23 8.49 -5.61
N CYS A 122 -7.83 8.11 -6.74
CA CYS A 122 -8.80 7.01 -6.79
C CYS A 122 -8.15 5.72 -6.31
N ARG A 123 -6.97 5.41 -6.86
CA ARG A 123 -6.17 4.25 -6.49
C ARG A 123 -5.77 4.23 -5.02
N LYS A 124 -5.35 5.37 -4.47
CA LYS A 124 -4.98 5.53 -3.05
C LYS A 124 -6.15 5.22 -2.11
N VAL A 125 -7.34 5.73 -2.44
CA VAL A 125 -8.57 5.40 -1.68
C VAL A 125 -8.81 3.90 -1.65
N MET A 126 -8.59 3.18 -2.75
CA MET A 126 -8.77 1.72 -2.79
C MET A 126 -7.80 0.97 -1.88
N PHE A 127 -6.52 1.39 -1.84
CA PHE A 127 -5.55 0.80 -0.92
C PHE A 127 -6.00 0.96 0.53
N VAL A 128 -6.38 2.16 0.94
CA VAL A 128 -6.76 2.46 2.32
C VAL A 128 -8.09 1.79 2.70
N LYS A 129 -9.12 1.90 1.86
CA LYS A 129 -10.48 1.42 2.17
C LYS A 129 -10.57 -0.09 2.34
N TYR A 130 -9.84 -0.85 1.52
CA TYR A 130 -9.96 -2.30 1.46
C TYR A 130 -8.85 -3.07 2.19
N SER A 131 -7.92 -2.35 2.84
CA SER A 131 -6.85 -2.99 3.61
C SER A 131 -7.11 -3.05 5.11
N LYS A 132 -6.73 -4.17 5.71
CA LYS A 132 -6.63 -4.40 7.15
C LYS A 132 -5.25 -4.07 7.68
N ALA A 133 -4.24 -3.97 6.83
CA ALA A 133 -2.92 -3.47 7.20
C ALA A 133 -2.14 -3.03 5.97
N PHE A 134 -1.14 -2.20 6.21
CA PHE A 134 -0.11 -1.87 5.23
C PHE A 134 1.20 -2.53 5.65
N VAL A 135 1.91 -3.10 4.68
CA VAL A 135 3.26 -3.62 4.84
C VAL A 135 4.17 -2.98 3.80
N ALA A 136 5.03 -2.05 4.25
CA ALA A 136 5.99 -1.37 3.40
C ALA A 136 7.39 -1.99 3.54
N LEU A 137 7.89 -2.50 2.42
CA LEU A 137 9.29 -2.94 2.26
C LEU A 137 10.12 -1.81 1.64
N PRO A 138 11.46 -1.95 1.59
CA PRO A 138 12.34 -0.92 1.03
C PRO A 138 11.88 -0.41 -0.34
N GLY A 139 11.75 0.92 -0.44
CA GLY A 139 10.99 1.58 -1.50
C GLY A 139 11.39 3.03 -1.71
N GLY A 140 11.04 3.60 -2.87
CA GLY A 140 11.31 5.00 -3.18
C GLY A 140 10.17 5.93 -2.78
N PHE A 141 10.04 7.05 -3.48
CA PHE A 141 9.00 8.06 -3.21
C PHE A 141 7.58 7.51 -3.22
N GLY A 142 7.21 6.64 -4.17
CA GLY A 142 5.88 6.05 -4.17
C GLY A 142 5.57 5.20 -2.93
N THR A 143 6.59 4.56 -2.33
CA THR A 143 6.40 3.81 -1.09
C THR A 143 6.28 4.73 0.11
N LEU A 144 7.07 5.80 0.15
CA LEU A 144 7.00 6.81 1.20
C LEU A 144 5.67 7.59 1.17
N ASP A 145 5.18 7.90 -0.03
CA ASP A 145 3.89 8.55 -0.26
C ASP A 145 2.75 7.74 0.39
N GLU A 146 2.61 6.46 0.05
CA GLU A 146 1.57 5.60 0.64
C GLU A 146 1.76 5.38 2.15
N LEU A 147 3.01 5.29 2.61
CA LEU A 147 3.33 5.12 4.03
C LEU A 147 2.91 6.33 4.86
N PHE A 148 3.31 7.53 4.46
CA PHE A 148 3.03 8.76 5.19
C PHE A 148 1.58 9.21 5.03
N GLU A 149 0.92 8.91 3.90
CA GLU A 149 -0.52 9.11 3.76
C GLU A 149 -1.29 8.27 4.78
N ALA A 150 -0.99 6.97 4.90
CA ALA A 150 -1.64 6.10 5.88
C ALA A 150 -1.42 6.60 7.32
N LEU A 151 -0.19 7.00 7.67
CA LEU A 151 0.11 7.57 8.99
C LEU A 151 -0.72 8.82 9.26
N THR A 152 -0.79 9.74 8.31
CA THR A 152 -1.55 10.99 8.43
C THR A 152 -3.04 10.72 8.59
N LEU A 153 -3.61 9.79 7.81
CA LEU A 153 -5.02 9.44 7.88
C LEU A 153 -5.40 8.79 9.22
N VAL A 154 -4.53 7.93 9.77
CA VAL A 154 -4.74 7.33 11.10
C VAL A 154 -4.56 8.36 12.21
N GLN A 155 -3.50 9.17 12.15
CA GLN A 155 -3.21 10.22 13.13
C GLN A 155 -4.36 11.24 13.24
N THR A 156 -4.92 11.64 12.11
CA THR A 156 -6.02 12.61 12.05
C THR A 156 -7.41 12.00 12.30
N GLY A 157 -7.49 10.68 12.54
CA GLY A 157 -8.76 9.98 12.77
C GLY A 157 -9.70 9.95 11.56
N ARG A 158 -9.20 10.24 10.36
CA ARG A 158 -9.99 10.22 9.12
C ARG A 158 -10.36 8.80 8.69
N ILE A 159 -9.63 7.81 9.18
CA ILE A 159 -9.90 6.38 8.99
C ILE A 159 -9.77 5.63 10.31
N MET A 160 -10.36 4.44 10.36
CA MET A 160 -10.19 3.54 11.50
C MET A 160 -8.72 3.09 11.60
N PRO A 161 -8.14 3.04 12.82
CA PRO A 161 -6.77 2.56 12.99
C PRO A 161 -6.60 1.13 12.47
N PHE A 162 -5.47 0.91 11.79
CA PHE A 162 -5.01 -0.40 11.34
C PHE A 162 -3.47 -0.47 11.44
N PRO A 163 -2.86 -1.68 11.47
CA PRO A 163 -1.40 -1.79 11.57
C PRO A 163 -0.67 -1.26 10.35
N ILE A 164 0.24 -0.30 10.55
CA ILE A 164 1.17 0.18 9.54
C ILE A 164 2.54 -0.42 9.85
N ILE A 165 2.95 -1.37 9.03
CA ILE A 165 4.14 -2.21 9.27
C ILE A 165 5.20 -1.87 8.24
N ILE A 166 6.43 -1.65 8.70
CA ILE A 166 7.61 -1.46 7.85
C ILE A 166 8.57 -2.64 8.09
N ALA A 167 9.01 -3.28 7.00
CA ALA A 167 9.85 -4.47 7.07
C ALA A 167 11.26 -4.18 6.50
N GLY A 168 12.28 -4.65 7.20
CA GLY A 168 13.69 -4.46 6.86
C GLY A 168 14.34 -3.35 7.68
N LYS A 169 14.70 -3.65 8.93
CA LYS A 169 15.25 -2.69 9.91
C LYS A 169 16.40 -1.87 9.37
N GLU A 170 17.37 -2.55 8.79
CA GLU A 170 18.57 -1.96 8.20
C GLU A 170 18.24 -0.79 7.24
N TYR A 171 17.18 -0.92 6.44
CA TYR A 171 16.79 0.11 5.49
C TYR A 171 16.07 1.29 6.17
N TRP A 172 15.18 1.01 7.12
CA TRP A 172 14.30 2.01 7.72
C TRP A 172 14.91 2.77 8.90
N SER A 173 15.99 2.25 9.51
CA SER A 173 16.59 2.84 10.73
C SER A 173 16.91 4.33 10.60
N GLY A 174 17.51 4.76 9.48
CA GLY A 174 17.86 6.16 9.28
C GLY A 174 16.64 7.08 9.18
N LEU A 175 15.57 6.63 8.52
CA LEU A 175 14.31 7.39 8.44
C LEU A 175 13.65 7.50 9.82
N LEU A 176 13.56 6.38 10.56
CA LEU A 176 12.96 6.36 11.89
C LEU A 176 13.74 7.21 12.89
N GLU A 177 15.07 7.21 12.78
CA GLU A 177 15.91 8.09 13.58
C GLU A 177 15.61 9.56 13.29
N TRP A 178 15.51 9.95 12.02
CA TRP A 178 15.13 11.31 11.64
C TRP A 178 13.71 11.69 12.09
N VAL A 179 12.73 10.79 11.93
CA VAL A 179 11.35 11.00 12.40
C VAL A 179 11.35 11.21 13.92
N LYS A 180 12.12 10.43 14.69
CA LYS A 180 12.21 10.58 16.14
C LYS A 180 12.96 11.85 16.55
N LYS A 181 14.17 12.07 16.03
CA LYS A 181 15.04 13.17 16.46
C LYS A 181 14.59 14.53 15.94
N SER A 182 14.24 14.59 14.66
CA SER A 182 13.91 15.85 14.00
C SER A 182 12.41 16.11 14.03
N MET A 183 11.59 15.22 13.48
CA MET A 183 10.14 15.48 13.36
C MET A 183 9.45 15.53 14.73
N CYS A 184 9.66 14.52 15.57
CA CYS A 184 9.12 14.51 16.93
C CYS A 184 9.85 15.48 17.86
N GLY A 185 11.19 15.57 17.76
CA GLY A 185 11.98 16.47 18.61
C GLY A 185 11.69 17.97 18.40
N ASN A 186 11.22 18.37 17.21
CA ASN A 186 10.75 19.74 16.94
C ASN A 186 9.22 19.90 17.13
N GLY A 187 8.53 18.90 17.69
CA GLY A 187 7.09 18.98 17.95
C GLY A 187 6.20 18.94 16.70
N CYS A 188 6.71 18.49 15.54
CA CYS A 188 5.90 18.33 14.33
C CYS A 188 4.98 17.10 14.40
N ILE A 189 5.30 16.14 15.27
CA ILE A 189 4.45 15.00 15.65
C ILE A 189 4.60 14.72 17.15
N SER A 190 3.67 13.98 17.74
CA SER A 190 3.75 13.54 19.13
C SER A 190 4.54 12.25 19.30
N GLU A 191 5.01 11.96 20.52
CA GLU A 191 5.63 10.66 20.83
C GLU A 191 4.66 9.48 20.65
N ALA A 192 3.35 9.73 20.78
CA ALA A 192 2.34 8.71 20.55
C ALA A 192 2.25 8.31 19.08
N ASP A 193 2.49 9.24 18.15
CA ASP A 193 2.45 9.00 16.71
C ASP A 193 3.56 8.04 16.26
N LEU A 194 4.70 8.02 16.96
CA LEU A 194 5.78 7.05 16.71
C LEU A 194 5.31 5.59 16.90
N LYS A 195 4.28 5.35 17.72
CA LYS A 195 3.72 4.02 17.99
C LYS A 195 2.82 3.51 16.88
N LEU A 196 2.47 4.35 15.89
CA LEU A 196 1.68 3.96 14.73
C LEU A 196 2.47 3.03 13.78
N LEU A 197 3.81 3.11 13.81
CA LEU A 197 4.68 2.28 12.99
C LEU A 197 5.16 1.04 13.74
N HIS A 198 5.07 -0.11 13.09
CA HIS A 198 5.65 -1.35 13.57
C HIS A 198 6.83 -1.77 12.68
N LEU A 199 8.01 -1.87 13.29
CA LEU A 199 9.23 -2.24 12.60
C LEU A 199 9.56 -3.72 12.79
N VAL A 200 9.72 -4.45 11.67
CA VAL A 200 9.93 -5.92 11.67
C VAL A 200 11.06 -6.32 10.71
N ASP A 201 11.58 -7.54 10.86
CA ASP A 201 12.51 -8.15 9.89
C ASP A 201 12.00 -9.45 9.28
N THR A 202 10.98 -10.06 9.88
CA THR A 202 10.50 -11.39 9.51
C THR A 202 9.03 -11.37 9.08
N PRO A 203 8.62 -12.26 8.16
CA PRO A 203 7.21 -12.45 7.81
C PRO A 203 6.34 -12.81 9.02
N GLU A 204 6.87 -13.58 9.96
CA GLU A 204 6.14 -14.09 11.11
C GLU A 204 5.76 -12.96 12.08
N GLU A 205 6.64 -11.96 12.26
CA GLU A 205 6.33 -10.75 13.02
C GLU A 205 5.16 -9.96 12.42
N VAL A 206 5.06 -9.87 11.09
CA VAL A 206 3.93 -9.19 10.40
C VAL A 206 2.60 -9.83 10.83
N VAL A 207 2.51 -11.15 10.75
CA VAL A 207 1.28 -11.88 11.13
C VAL A 207 1.02 -11.81 12.62
N ALA A 208 2.05 -11.85 13.46
CA ALA A 208 1.89 -11.67 14.90
C ALA A 208 1.25 -10.32 15.26
N ILE A 209 1.67 -9.24 14.58
CA ILE A 209 1.07 -7.91 14.74
C ILE A 209 -0.40 -7.91 14.32
N LEU A 210 -0.73 -8.49 13.16
CA LEU A 210 -2.11 -8.61 12.68
C LEU A 210 -3.00 -9.36 13.68
N ARG A 211 -2.53 -10.53 14.15
CA ARG A 211 -3.23 -11.36 15.13
C ARG A 211 -3.42 -10.63 16.46
N LYS A 212 -2.42 -9.90 16.94
CA LYS A 212 -2.53 -9.10 18.17
C LYS A 212 -3.57 -7.98 18.00
N PHE A 213 -3.51 -7.26 16.88
CA PHE A 213 -4.38 -6.11 16.62
C PHE A 213 -5.85 -6.52 16.42
N TYR A 214 -6.12 -7.59 15.69
CA TYR A 214 -7.48 -8.05 15.38
C TYR A 214 -8.01 -9.13 16.32
N GLY A 215 -7.14 -9.95 16.91
CA GLY A 215 -7.50 -10.96 17.91
C GLY A 215 -7.92 -10.37 19.25
N SER A 216 -7.33 -9.23 19.66
CA SER A 216 -7.77 -8.49 20.85
C SER A 216 -9.18 -7.89 20.70
N LYS A 217 -9.67 -7.70 19.47
CA LYS A 217 -11.00 -7.13 19.19
C LYS A 217 -12.16 -8.13 19.28
N LYS A 218 -11.92 -9.43 19.50
CA LYS A 218 -13.00 -10.40 19.78
C LYS A 218 -13.75 -10.15 21.11
N ASN A 219 -13.25 -9.25 21.97
CA ASN A 219 -13.86 -8.93 23.27
C ASN A 219 -14.56 -7.56 23.37
N ILE A 220 -14.72 -6.79 22.28
CA ILE A 220 -15.32 -5.42 22.34
C ILE A 220 -16.53 -5.27 21.40
N ARG A 221 -17.28 -6.35 21.18
CA ARG A 221 -18.65 -6.30 20.65
C ARG A 221 -19.51 -7.37 21.33
N LYS A 222 -19.99 -7.04 22.52
CA LYS A 222 -21.32 -7.43 22.99
C LYS A 222 -22.14 -6.16 23.07
#